data_AF-A0A1H6JWW1-F1
#
_entry.id   AF-A0A1H6JWW1-F1
#
_cell.length_a   1.000
_cell.length_b   1.000
_cell.length_c   1.000
_cell.angle_alpha   90.00
_cell.angle_beta   90.00
_cell.angle_gamma   90.00
#
_symmetry.space_group_name_H-M   'P 1'
#
loop_
_entity.id
_entity.type
_entity.pdbx_description
1 polymer ?
#
loop_
_entity_poly.entity_id
_entity_poly.type
_entity_poly.pdbx_seq_one_letter_code
_entity_poly.pdbx_strand_id
1 'polypeptide(L)'
;MSDGRDGTDAEAADGEEFTAVVQAAIAVAETNDGMDPTIIEDATRYAREERDTGRARYRSLLVDVAGIDPADRASGSIADDRTADRSTTTPTDRQRVAYARLRDHVDRRRGREADVDGLFE
;
A
#
# COMPACT_ATOMS: atom_id res chain seq x y z
N MET A 1 15.35 36.77 4.95
CA MET A 1 16.01 35.46 5.04
C MET A 1 15.06 34.50 5.74
N SER A 2 14.03 34.03 5.04
CA SER A 2 13.11 33.02 5.56
C SER A 2 12.64 32.19 4.38
N ASP A 3 13.44 31.20 3.99
CA ASP A 3 13.04 30.17 3.05
C ASP A 3 13.83 28.91 3.44
N GLY A 4 13.14 27.92 3.98
CA GLY A 4 13.81 26.77 4.61
C GLY A 4 12.95 25.87 5.49
N ARG A 5 11.62 26.06 5.53
CA ARG A 5 10.69 25.16 6.25
C ARG A 5 9.68 24.43 5.37
N ASP A 6 9.76 24.52 4.04
CA ASP A 6 8.67 24.04 3.19
C ASP A 6 8.89 22.63 2.58
N GLY A 7 10.07 22.04 2.74
CA GLY A 7 10.40 20.74 2.13
C GLY A 7 10.24 19.52 3.03
N THR A 8 10.57 19.62 4.31
CA THR A 8 10.64 18.47 5.22
C THR A 8 9.28 18.02 5.77
N ASP A 9 8.35 18.96 5.96
CA ASP A 9 7.05 18.65 6.56
C ASP A 9 6.15 17.88 5.58
N ALA A 10 6.21 18.21 4.27
CA ALA A 10 5.48 17.50 3.23
C ALA A 10 6.01 16.07 3.02
N GLU A 11 7.34 15.89 3.04
CA GLU A 11 7.98 14.57 2.90
C GLU A 11 7.69 13.64 4.09
N ALA A 12 7.65 14.20 5.31
CA ALA A 12 7.28 13.46 6.51
C ALA A 12 5.80 13.04 6.49
N ALA A 13 4.90 13.96 6.14
CA ALA A 13 3.47 13.67 6.02
C ALA A 13 3.17 12.60 4.96
N ASP A 14 3.86 12.63 3.82
CA ASP A 14 3.76 11.60 2.77
C ASP A 14 4.18 10.22 3.29
N GLY A 15 5.25 10.15 4.10
CA GLY A 15 5.73 8.92 4.72
C GLY A 15 4.76 8.35 5.77
N GLU A 16 4.13 9.21 6.56
CA GLU A 16 3.10 8.81 7.53
C GLU A 16 1.83 8.31 6.84
N GLU A 17 1.35 9.02 5.80
CA GLU A 17 0.22 8.59 4.99
C GLU A 17 0.48 7.22 4.35
N PHE A 18 1.68 7.04 3.79
CA PHE A 18 2.08 5.75 3.22
C PHE A 18 2.10 4.64 4.27
N THR A 19 2.60 4.92 5.48
CA THR A 19 2.60 3.95 6.59
C THR A 19 1.17 3.56 6.99
N ALA A 20 0.25 4.51 7.04
CA ALA A 20 -1.16 4.22 7.31
C ALA A 20 -1.80 3.35 6.23
N VAL A 21 -1.49 3.60 4.94
CA VAL A 21 -1.93 2.75 3.82
C VAL A 21 -1.42 1.32 3.98
N VAL A 22 -0.14 1.14 4.32
CA VAL A 22 0.46 -0.19 4.51
C VAL A 22 -0.23 -0.95 5.64
N GLN A 23 -0.43 -0.31 6.80
CA GLN A 23 -1.12 -0.94 7.93
C GLN A 23 -2.55 -1.36 7.58
N ALA A 24 -3.29 -0.51 6.84
CA ALA A 24 -4.63 -0.87 6.38
C ALA A 24 -4.61 -2.04 5.39
N ALA A 25 -3.65 -2.08 4.46
CA ALA A 25 -3.51 -3.19 3.52
C ALA A 25 -3.14 -4.51 4.22
N ILE A 26 -2.28 -4.48 5.24
CA ILE A 26 -1.95 -5.64 6.08
C ILE A 26 -3.19 -6.14 6.81
N ALA A 27 -3.93 -5.25 7.47
CA ALA A 27 -5.15 -5.64 8.18
C ALA A 27 -6.20 -6.29 7.25
N VAL A 28 -6.34 -5.78 6.02
CA VAL A 28 -7.17 -6.40 4.98
C VAL A 28 -6.66 -7.79 4.62
N ALA A 29 -5.35 -7.98 4.46
CA ALA A 29 -4.79 -9.30 4.14
C ALA A 29 -4.97 -10.30 5.29
N GLU A 30 -4.66 -9.90 6.53
CA GLU A 30 -4.76 -10.74 7.72
C GLU A 30 -6.19 -11.21 8.01
N THR A 31 -7.18 -10.35 7.74
CA THR A 31 -8.59 -10.67 7.97
C THR A 31 -9.14 -11.68 6.94
N ASN A 32 -8.42 -11.91 5.83
CA ASN A 32 -8.99 -12.59 4.67
C ASN A 32 -8.19 -13.79 4.18
N ASP A 33 -8.80 -14.96 4.36
CA ASP A 33 -8.33 -16.23 3.79
C ASP A 33 -8.12 -16.09 2.27
N GLY A 34 -6.85 -16.15 1.85
CA GLY A 34 -6.42 -16.03 0.45
C GLY A 34 -5.61 -14.78 0.13
N MET A 35 -5.48 -13.83 1.07
CA MET A 35 -4.54 -12.73 0.99
C MET A 35 -3.36 -12.99 1.92
N ASP A 36 -2.16 -12.99 1.36
CA ASP A 36 -0.91 -13.26 2.07
C ASP A 36 -0.28 -11.92 2.47
N PRO A 37 -0.11 -11.64 3.78
CA PRO A 37 0.48 -10.38 4.23
C PRO A 37 1.93 -10.20 3.76
N THR A 38 2.66 -11.29 3.48
CA THR A 38 4.05 -11.19 2.97
C THR A 38 4.12 -10.54 1.59
N ILE A 39 3.04 -10.62 0.79
CA ILE A 39 2.94 -9.89 -0.49
C ILE A 39 2.85 -8.38 -0.25
N ILE A 40 2.18 -7.96 0.83
CA ILE A 40 2.04 -6.54 1.21
C ILE A 40 3.37 -5.98 1.73
N GLU A 41 4.11 -6.78 2.51
CA GLU A 41 5.45 -6.42 3.01
C GLU A 41 6.44 -6.23 1.86
N ASP A 42 6.46 -7.15 0.90
CA ASP A 42 7.33 -7.05 -0.27
C ASP A 42 6.96 -5.89 -1.17
N ALA A 43 5.66 -5.69 -1.40
CA ALA A 43 5.16 -4.52 -2.11
C ALA A 43 5.59 -3.21 -1.43
N THR A 44 5.62 -3.18 -0.09
CA THR A 44 6.06 -2.01 0.68
C THR A 44 7.54 -1.73 0.47
N ARG A 45 8.38 -2.78 0.51
CA ARG A 45 9.80 -2.68 0.18
C ARG A 45 9.98 -2.12 -1.23
N TYR A 46 9.29 -2.70 -2.21
CA TYR A 46 9.38 -2.28 -3.61
C TYR A 46 8.84 -0.87 -3.87
N ALA A 47 7.80 -0.44 -3.14
CA ALA A 47 7.29 0.92 -3.23
C ALA A 47 8.31 1.95 -2.74
N ARG A 48 9.06 1.63 -1.67
CA ARG A 48 10.15 2.48 -1.18
C ARG A 48 11.28 2.58 -2.21
N GLU A 49 11.66 1.46 -2.82
CA GLU A 49 12.65 1.44 -3.91
C GLU A 49 12.17 2.20 -5.16
N GLU A 50 10.86 2.20 -5.46
CA GLU A 50 10.32 2.95 -6.60
C GLU A 50 10.32 4.48 -6.41
N ARG A 51 10.28 4.97 -5.16
CA ARG A 51 10.30 6.42 -4.83
C ARG A 51 11.52 7.11 -5.45
N ASP A 52 12.67 6.46 -5.40
CA ASP A 52 13.93 6.97 -5.95
C ASP A 52 13.96 6.97 -7.48
N THR A 53 13.02 6.28 -8.12
CA THR A 53 12.93 6.12 -9.59
C THR A 53 11.78 6.91 -10.23
N GLY A 54 10.98 7.63 -9.43
CA GLY A 54 9.81 8.38 -9.91
C GLY A 54 8.64 7.51 -10.36
N ARG A 55 8.60 6.23 -9.95
CA ARG A 55 7.50 5.30 -10.21
C ARG A 55 6.72 5.11 -8.91
N ALA A 56 5.41 4.87 -9.01
CA ALA A 56 4.54 4.74 -7.83
C ALA A 56 3.51 3.60 -7.99
N ARG A 57 3.87 2.54 -8.74
CA ARG A 57 2.93 1.47 -9.07
C ARG A 57 2.55 0.63 -7.85
N TYR A 58 3.53 0.23 -7.04
CA TYR A 58 3.26 -0.52 -5.81
C TYR A 58 2.45 0.31 -4.82
N ARG A 59 2.76 1.61 -4.68
CA ARG A 59 2.01 2.53 -3.81
C ARG A 59 0.54 2.64 -4.23
N SER A 60 0.24 2.83 -5.52
CA SER A 60 -1.15 2.88 -6.00
C SER A 60 -1.92 1.58 -5.72
N LEU A 61 -1.29 0.43 -5.94
CA LEU A 61 -1.92 -0.87 -5.68
C LEU A 61 -2.17 -1.10 -4.18
N LEU A 62 -1.27 -0.66 -3.30
CA LEU A 62 -1.45 -0.73 -1.86
C LEU A 62 -2.64 0.13 -1.39
N VAL A 63 -2.84 1.32 -1.96
CA VAL A 63 -4.03 2.16 -1.69
C VAL A 63 -5.32 1.45 -2.10
N ASP A 64 -5.35 0.85 -3.28
CA ASP A 64 -6.52 0.10 -3.77
C ASP A 64 -6.82 -1.14 -2.90
N VAL A 65 -5.80 -1.86 -2.42
CA VAL A 65 -5.96 -3.01 -1.51
C VAL A 65 -6.46 -2.58 -0.13
N ALA A 66 -5.89 -1.50 0.41
CA ALA A 66 -6.35 -0.90 1.65
C ALA A 66 -7.82 -0.44 1.58
N GLY A 67 -8.38 -0.32 0.37
CA GLY A 67 -9.75 0.15 0.16
C GLY A 67 -9.91 1.62 0.54
N ILE A 68 -8.80 2.37 0.59
CA ILE A 68 -8.84 3.78 0.91
C ILE A 68 -9.24 4.51 -0.37
N ASP A 69 -10.50 4.92 -0.45
CA ASP A 69 -10.93 5.77 -1.54
C ASP A 69 -10.34 7.18 -1.32
N PRO A 70 -9.60 7.76 -2.29
CA PRO A 70 -9.12 9.13 -2.16
C PRO A 70 -10.27 10.13 -1.96
N ALA A 71 -11.50 9.80 -2.40
CA ALA A 71 -12.68 10.61 -2.15
C ALA A 71 -13.08 10.65 -0.66
N ASP A 72 -12.88 9.57 0.10
CA ASP A 72 -13.12 9.55 1.55
C ASP A 72 -12.14 10.48 2.30
N ARG A 73 -10.94 10.69 1.77
CA ARG A 73 -9.98 11.65 2.35
C ARG A 73 -10.33 13.11 2.04
N ALA A 74 -10.91 13.37 0.87
CA ALA A 74 -11.35 14.70 0.48
C ALA A 74 -12.66 15.10 1.18
N SER A 75 -13.53 14.13 1.46
CA SER A 75 -14.70 14.28 2.31
C SER A 75 -14.30 14.12 3.78
N GLY A 76 -13.65 15.14 4.35
CA GLY A 76 -13.57 15.33 5.79
C GLY A 76 -14.96 15.58 6.39
N SER A 77 -15.82 14.57 6.36
CA SER A 77 -17.14 14.56 6.97
C SER A 77 -17.04 13.68 8.20
N ILE A 78 -16.98 14.33 9.36
CA ILE A 78 -17.30 13.71 10.65
C ILE A 78 -18.73 13.18 10.52
N ALA A 79 -18.86 11.91 10.12
CA ALA A 79 -20.11 11.16 10.14
C ALA A 79 -19.76 9.78 10.70
N ASP A 80 -19.95 9.61 12.00
CA ASP A 80 -21.20 9.09 12.57
C ASP A 80 -21.12 7.56 12.67
N ASP A 81 -20.98 7.09 13.90
CA ASP A 81 -21.72 5.94 14.44
C ASP A 81 -21.90 4.71 13.53
N ARG A 82 -20.84 4.27 12.84
CA ARG A 82 -20.85 3.02 12.04
C ARG A 82 -19.71 2.05 12.36
N THR A 83 -18.92 2.35 13.39
CA THR A 83 -17.68 1.61 13.70
C THR A 83 -17.92 0.29 14.43
N ALA A 84 -19.16 -0.10 14.74
CA ALA A 84 -19.43 -1.37 15.42
C ALA A 84 -19.50 -2.60 14.49
N ASP A 85 -19.61 -2.41 13.16
CA ASP A 85 -19.81 -3.52 12.18
C ASP A 85 -18.67 -3.66 11.16
N ARG A 86 -17.48 -3.12 11.47
CA ARG A 86 -16.31 -3.17 10.56
C ARG A 86 -15.31 -4.30 10.88
N SER A 87 -15.64 -5.18 11.82
CA SER A 87 -14.71 -6.24 12.28
C SER A 87 -14.78 -7.54 11.47
N THR A 88 -15.61 -7.66 10.42
CA THR A 88 -15.71 -8.89 9.60
C THR A 88 -16.09 -8.63 8.13
N THR A 89 -15.78 -7.47 7.56
CA THR A 89 -16.18 -7.19 6.16
C THR A 89 -15.24 -7.88 5.19
N THR A 90 -15.73 -8.97 4.58
CA THR A 90 -15.14 -9.61 3.40
C THR A 90 -14.69 -8.54 2.38
N PRO A 91 -13.49 -8.64 1.80
CA PRO A 91 -12.90 -7.63 0.96
C PRO A 91 -13.73 -7.53 -0.29
N THR A 92 -13.93 -6.28 -0.69
CA THR A 92 -14.65 -5.93 -1.91
C THR A 92 -13.99 -6.60 -3.12
N ASP A 93 -14.76 -6.84 -4.17
CA ASP A 93 -14.20 -7.37 -5.44
C ASP A 93 -13.06 -6.49 -5.96
N ARG A 94 -13.15 -5.18 -5.74
CA ARG A 94 -12.08 -4.24 -6.08
C ARG A 94 -10.78 -4.54 -5.33
N GLN A 95 -10.85 -4.72 -4.01
CA GLN A 95 -9.68 -5.05 -3.18
C GLN A 95 -9.07 -6.40 -3.58
N ARG A 96 -9.91 -7.41 -3.89
CA ARG A 96 -9.44 -8.72 -4.39
C ARG A 96 -8.72 -8.61 -5.72
N VAL A 97 -9.26 -7.84 -6.66
CA VAL A 97 -8.63 -7.59 -7.97
C VAL A 97 -7.33 -6.79 -7.82
N ALA A 98 -7.31 -5.78 -6.93
CA ALA A 98 -6.10 -5.01 -6.63
C ALA A 98 -5.01 -5.90 -6.03
N TYR A 99 -5.37 -6.75 -5.07
CA TYR A 99 -4.46 -7.71 -4.45
C TYR A 99 -3.91 -8.71 -5.48
N ALA A 100 -4.75 -9.25 -6.37
CA ALA A 100 -4.31 -10.16 -7.41
C ALA A 100 -3.26 -9.50 -8.34
N ARG A 101 -3.47 -8.23 -8.71
CA ARG A 101 -2.50 -7.45 -9.50
C ARG A 101 -1.22 -7.17 -8.73
N LEU A 102 -1.34 -6.84 -7.44
CA LEU A 102 -0.20 -6.59 -6.57
C LEU A 102 0.69 -7.83 -6.45
N ARG A 103 0.08 -8.98 -6.16
CA ARG A 103 0.75 -10.28 -6.10
C ARG A 103 1.50 -10.60 -7.39
N ASP A 104 0.83 -10.48 -8.52
CA ASP A 104 1.41 -10.72 -9.83
C ASP A 104 2.59 -9.77 -10.16
N HIS A 105 2.61 -8.56 -9.58
CA HIS A 105 3.74 -7.64 -9.73
C HIS A 105 4.92 -8.03 -8.83
N VAL A 106 4.63 -8.39 -7.57
CA VAL A 106 5.60 -8.88 -6.58
C VAL A 106 6.27 -10.17 -7.08
N ASP A 107 5.49 -11.15 -7.52
CA ASP A 107 6.00 -12.44 -8.00
C ASP A 107 6.94 -12.27 -9.20
N ARG A 108 6.58 -11.40 -10.16
CA ARG A 108 7.48 -11.06 -11.28
C ARG A 108 8.76 -10.35 -10.85
N ARG A 109 8.73 -9.57 -9.78
CA ARG A 109 9.93 -8.89 -9.28
C ARG A 109 10.83 -9.84 -8.51
N ARG A 110 10.26 -10.66 -7.63
CA ARG A 110 10.97 -11.76 -6.95
C ARG A 110 11.66 -12.68 -7.96
N GLY A 111 10.97 -13.06 -9.03
CA GLY A 111 11.56 -13.90 -10.08
C GLY A 111 12.78 -13.24 -10.76
N ARG A 112 12.74 -11.93 -10.99
CA ARG A 112 13.89 -11.18 -11.54
C ARG A 112 15.04 -11.05 -10.55
N GLU A 113 14.75 -10.89 -9.27
CA GLU A 113 15.76 -10.84 -8.20
C GLU A 113 16.47 -12.20 -8.07
N ALA A 114 15.71 -13.29 -8.05
CA ALA A 114 16.26 -14.64 -8.01
C ALA A 114 17.11 -15.00 -9.25
N ASP A 115 16.69 -14.56 -10.44
CA ASP A 115 17.47 -14.72 -11.68
C ASP A 115 18.83 -13.99 -11.61
N VAL A 116 18.87 -12.82 -10.96
CA VAL A 116 20.12 -12.04 -10.82
C VAL A 116 21.01 -12.64 -9.73
N ASP A 117 20.44 -13.06 -8.60
CA ASP A 117 21.20 -13.70 -7.51
C ASP A 117 21.85 -15.02 -7.98
N GLY A 118 21.17 -15.79 -8.85
CA GLY A 118 21.72 -17.01 -9.45
C GLY A 118 22.78 -16.80 -10.54
N LEU A 119 23.03 -15.56 -10.98
CA LEU A 119 24.01 -15.26 -12.05
C LEU A 119 25.46 -15.18 -11.54
N PHE A 120 25.65 -15.07 -10.22
CA PHE A 120 26.96 -14.88 -9.59
C PHE A 120 27.43 -16.09 -8.75
N GLU A 121 26.73 -17.24 -8.84
CA GLU A 121 27.10 -18.51 -8.20
C GLU A 121 27.80 -19.49 -9.17
#